data_AF-A0A8T5N3E9-F1
#
_entry.id   AF-A0A8T5N3E9-F1
#
_cell.length_a   1.000
_cell.length_b   1.000
_cell.length_c   1.000
_cell.angle_alpha   90.00
_cell.angle_beta   90.00
_cell.angle_gamma   90.00
#
_symmetry.space_group_name_H-M   'P 1'
#
loop_
_entity.id
_entity.type
_entity.pdbx_description
1 polymer ?
#
loop_
_entity_poly.entity_id
_entity_poly.type
_entity_poly.pdbx_seq_one_letter_code
_entity_poly.pdbx_strand_id
1 'polypeptide(L)'
;MKKFTLLIGLIFLLGISFVSAETCEDSDGGINIYKRGIIEGISLWNENFHSEVDVCQNNLFIDEYYCGDDGLIRVQRIECLSGCQDGACIGEIMQPLSCVSYDEITGSLLNCDVCDCKFSIHQYSGSYDVCNGDCTATNNTNCTCAIFDGENYLPVERQYVTKYVAPKSPRCLDSDGGKNYYGNGIVSGIDHTGVFRELSDYCFDKNTLHEHYCDTLDYANEENYVCPRGCAFGVCLPEPSCIDSDSGLNYSIKGITTGIDIEKYPEPDGTWQLIQGEDSCEKDTLIEWVCKDDYGIMGIPIKCLNGCEKGVCLDIEIVTGGEENIYTEILGNDGKMDYICSGCELDNKCYPFGYRKSENYCSDNYEFLEQLDKEMSCENNFECKSNVCVSGECISEGLIKKILNWFRSIF
;
A
#
# COMPACT_ATOMS: atom_id res chain seq x y z
N MET A 1 -92.39 -1.81 8.32
CA MET A 1 -92.30 -1.56 9.78
C MET A 1 -91.71 -2.79 10.45
N LYS A 2 -90.59 -2.63 11.18
CA LYS A 2 -90.07 -3.44 12.31
C LYS A 2 -89.95 -4.97 12.03
N LYS A 3 -88.78 -5.60 12.16
CA LYS A 3 -87.96 -5.64 13.38
C LYS A 3 -86.49 -5.93 13.07
N PHE A 4 -85.67 -5.35 13.94
CA PHE A 4 -84.22 -5.35 14.01
C PHE A 4 -83.85 -6.15 15.27
N THR A 5 -83.17 -7.29 15.12
CA THR A 5 -82.38 -7.97 16.17
C THR A 5 -81.57 -9.10 15.50
N LEU A 6 -80.29 -8.89 15.21
CA LEU A 6 -79.13 -9.23 16.06
C LEU A 6 -78.85 -10.75 16.13
N LEU A 7 -77.91 -11.22 15.31
CA LEU A 7 -76.92 -12.21 15.77
C LEU A 7 -75.61 -12.03 14.99
N ILE A 8 -74.69 -11.33 15.66
CA ILE A 8 -73.25 -11.35 15.41
C ILE A 8 -72.78 -12.79 15.63
N GLY A 9 -72.21 -13.43 14.61
CA GLY A 9 -71.72 -14.80 14.78
C GLY A 9 -71.44 -15.53 13.48
N LEU A 10 -70.52 -15.01 12.65
CA LEU A 10 -69.72 -15.84 11.73
C LEU A 10 -68.49 -15.08 11.20
N ILE A 11 -67.74 -14.41 12.08
CA ILE A 11 -66.39 -13.91 11.80
C ILE A 11 -65.48 -14.49 12.88
N PHE A 12 -65.26 -15.80 12.83
CA PHE A 12 -64.25 -16.51 13.62
C PHE A 12 -64.11 -17.92 13.06
N LEU A 13 -63.46 -18.05 11.89
CA LEU A 13 -62.85 -19.32 11.43
C LEU A 13 -61.95 -19.16 10.21
N LEU A 14 -61.27 -18.01 10.09
CA LEU A 14 -60.03 -17.90 9.31
C LEU A 14 -59.06 -17.05 10.13
N GLY A 15 -58.65 -17.60 11.28
CA GLY A 15 -57.39 -17.22 11.90
C GLY A 15 -56.27 -17.78 11.05
N ILE A 16 -56.03 -17.16 9.90
CA ILE A 16 -54.73 -17.29 9.24
C ILE A 16 -53.82 -16.42 10.09
N SER A 17 -53.23 -17.04 11.11
CA SER A 17 -52.04 -16.50 11.73
C SER A 17 -51.03 -16.35 10.60
N PHE A 18 -50.74 -15.11 10.20
CA PHE A 18 -49.51 -14.83 9.49
C PHE A 18 -48.39 -15.14 10.49
N VAL A 19 -47.95 -16.39 10.49
CA VAL A 19 -46.63 -16.74 11.01
C VAL A 19 -45.68 -16.06 10.04
N SER A 20 -45.16 -14.91 10.44
CA SER A 20 -43.93 -14.39 9.86
C SER A 20 -42.87 -15.43 10.16
N ALA A 21 -42.54 -16.27 9.19
CA ALA A 21 -41.42 -17.18 9.34
C ALA A 21 -40.15 -16.30 9.28
N GLU A 22 -39.63 -15.90 10.43
CA GLU A 22 -38.20 -15.63 10.55
C GLU A 22 -37.50 -16.96 10.26
N THR A 23 -36.98 -17.10 9.05
CA THR A 23 -36.43 -18.36 8.53
C THR A 23 -34.97 -18.59 8.90
N CYS A 24 -34.43 -17.79 9.82
CA CYS A 24 -33.05 -17.86 10.23
C CYS A 24 -32.92 -17.54 11.71
N GLU A 25 -32.35 -18.47 12.47
CA GLU A 25 -32.02 -18.31 13.89
C GLU A 25 -30.52 -18.48 14.07
N ASP A 26 -29.91 -17.57 14.82
CA ASP A 26 -28.49 -17.50 15.06
C ASP A 26 -28.22 -17.49 16.57
N SER A 27 -27.46 -18.48 17.05
CA SER A 27 -27.28 -18.75 18.48
C SER A 27 -26.36 -17.75 19.21
N ASP A 28 -25.58 -16.95 18.50
CA ASP A 28 -24.65 -15.97 19.09
C ASP A 28 -25.08 -14.51 18.90
N GLY A 29 -26.14 -14.29 18.11
CA GLY A 29 -26.76 -12.99 17.93
C GLY A 29 -26.21 -12.18 16.76
N GLY A 30 -25.71 -12.82 15.71
CA GLY A 30 -25.36 -12.20 14.44
C GLY A 30 -23.90 -12.46 14.07
N ILE A 31 -23.12 -11.41 13.87
CA ILE A 31 -21.68 -11.55 13.62
C ILE A 31 -20.96 -11.43 14.97
N ASN A 32 -20.73 -12.55 15.65
CA ASN A 32 -20.06 -12.66 16.94
C ASN A 32 -18.91 -13.69 16.92
N ILE A 33 -17.81 -13.28 16.29
CA ILE A 33 -16.61 -14.11 16.11
C ILE A 33 -15.96 -14.64 17.40
N TYR A 34 -16.32 -14.14 18.59
CA TYR A 34 -15.73 -14.57 19.87
C TYR A 34 -16.55 -15.63 20.60
N LYS A 35 -17.73 -15.96 20.09
CA LYS A 35 -18.60 -16.99 20.65
C LYS A 35 -19.03 -17.89 19.51
N ARG A 36 -18.66 -19.17 19.57
CA ARG A 36 -19.07 -20.14 18.56
C ARG A 36 -20.58 -20.14 18.35
N GLY A 37 -20.98 -19.81 17.13
CA GLY A 37 -22.33 -19.80 16.60
C GLY A 37 -22.76 -21.11 15.98
N ILE A 38 -24.08 -21.27 15.99
CA ILE A 38 -24.84 -22.24 15.23
C ILE A 38 -25.95 -21.43 14.58
N ILE A 39 -26.05 -21.51 13.27
CA ILE A 39 -27.12 -20.91 12.51
C ILE A 39 -28.03 -22.00 11.96
N GLU A 40 -29.33 -21.74 11.97
CA GLU A 40 -30.33 -22.61 11.37
C GLU A 40 -31.24 -21.78 10.46
N GLY A 41 -31.26 -22.08 9.17
CA GLY A 41 -32.07 -21.31 8.22
C GLY A 41 -31.94 -21.70 6.76
N ILE A 42 -32.54 -20.91 5.86
CA ILE A 42 -32.56 -21.20 4.42
C ILE A 42 -31.30 -20.61 3.75
N SER A 43 -30.58 -21.44 3.00
CA SER A 43 -29.39 -21.03 2.24
C SER A 43 -29.73 -20.61 0.80
N LEU A 44 -29.02 -19.60 0.29
CA LEU A 44 -29.18 -19.04 -1.06
C LEU A 44 -28.94 -20.04 -2.19
N TRP A 45 -28.19 -21.11 -1.94
CA TRP A 45 -27.67 -21.96 -3.01
C TRP A 45 -28.62 -23.08 -3.46
N ASN A 46 -29.60 -23.43 -2.62
CA ASN A 46 -30.48 -24.57 -2.91
C ASN A 46 -31.89 -24.49 -2.29
N GLU A 47 -32.27 -23.35 -1.67
CA GLU A 47 -33.57 -23.13 -1.01
C GLU A 47 -33.93 -24.19 0.07
N ASN A 48 -32.94 -24.97 0.52
CA ASN A 48 -33.13 -25.93 1.59
C ASN A 48 -32.79 -25.30 2.94
N PHE A 49 -33.35 -25.89 3.99
CA PHE A 49 -32.97 -25.61 5.37
C PHE A 49 -31.59 -26.22 5.65
N HIS A 50 -30.67 -25.41 6.14
CA HIS A 50 -29.33 -25.80 6.57
C HIS A 50 -29.12 -25.44 8.03
N SER A 51 -28.24 -26.20 8.66
CA SER A 51 -27.65 -25.84 9.94
C SER A 51 -26.15 -25.74 9.71
N GLU A 52 -25.59 -24.56 9.92
CA GLU A 52 -24.16 -24.29 9.79
C GLU A 52 -23.61 -23.84 11.15
N VAL A 53 -22.30 -23.94 11.31
CA VAL A 53 -21.59 -23.54 12.53
C VAL A 53 -20.37 -22.72 12.17
N ASP A 54 -20.02 -21.77 13.02
CA ASP A 54 -18.79 -21.03 12.82
C ASP A 54 -17.60 -21.97 12.85
N VAL A 55 -16.70 -21.75 11.91
CA VAL A 55 -15.61 -22.68 11.66
C VAL A 55 -14.30 -21.93 11.46
N CYS A 56 -13.29 -22.32 12.24
CA CYS A 56 -11.93 -21.89 11.99
C CYS A 56 -11.43 -22.55 10.71
N GLN A 57 -11.20 -21.77 9.66
CA GLN A 57 -10.59 -22.25 8.42
C GLN A 57 -9.11 -22.58 8.62
N ASN A 58 -8.44 -21.79 9.46
CA ASN A 58 -7.12 -22.07 9.99
C ASN A 58 -6.95 -21.31 11.32
N ASN A 59 -5.72 -21.30 11.86
CA ASN A 59 -5.46 -20.62 13.13
C ASN A 59 -5.66 -19.10 13.08
N LEU A 60 -5.79 -18.46 11.92
CA LEU A 60 -5.93 -17.00 11.78
C LEU A 60 -7.28 -16.57 11.22
N PHE A 61 -8.09 -17.46 10.66
CA PHE A 61 -9.35 -17.07 10.00
C PHE A 61 -10.52 -17.92 10.47
N ILE A 62 -11.64 -17.25 10.72
CA ILE A 62 -12.95 -17.83 11.00
C ILE A 62 -13.91 -17.53 9.85
N ASP A 63 -14.69 -18.53 9.44
CA ASP A 63 -15.89 -18.31 8.65
C ASP A 63 -17.06 -18.22 9.64
N GLU A 64 -17.58 -17.01 9.78
CA GLU A 64 -18.70 -16.64 10.63
C GLU A 64 -20.01 -16.76 9.85
N TYR A 65 -20.96 -17.56 10.34
CA TYR A 65 -22.27 -17.70 9.73
C TYR A 65 -23.32 -16.90 10.50
N TYR A 66 -24.02 -16.01 9.82
CA TYR A 66 -24.99 -15.10 10.45
C TYR A 66 -26.27 -14.92 9.64
N CYS A 67 -27.34 -14.50 10.31
CA CYS A 67 -28.61 -14.20 9.65
C CYS A 67 -28.58 -12.81 9.02
N GLY A 68 -28.74 -12.75 7.69
CA GLY A 68 -28.91 -11.47 6.98
C GLY A 68 -30.27 -10.81 7.26
N ASP A 69 -30.39 -9.51 6.97
CA ASP A 69 -31.63 -8.74 7.11
C ASP A 69 -32.81 -9.31 6.29
N ASP A 70 -32.51 -10.12 5.27
CA ASP A 70 -33.48 -10.84 4.44
C ASP A 70 -33.89 -12.21 4.99
N GLY A 71 -33.40 -12.58 6.18
CA GLY A 71 -33.71 -13.85 6.85
C GLY A 71 -33.03 -15.06 6.22
N LEU A 72 -31.94 -14.85 5.46
CA LEU A 72 -31.15 -15.89 4.81
C LEU A 72 -29.78 -16.04 5.48
N ILE A 73 -29.24 -17.26 5.45
CA ILE A 73 -27.89 -17.53 5.95
C ILE A 73 -26.87 -16.77 5.08
N ARG A 74 -25.92 -16.12 5.75
CA ARG A 74 -24.73 -15.49 5.17
C ARG A 74 -23.49 -16.05 5.84
N VAL A 75 -22.35 -15.90 5.16
CA VAL A 75 -21.03 -16.25 5.69
C VAL A 75 -20.09 -15.07 5.47
N GLN A 76 -19.29 -14.75 6.48
CA GLN A 76 -18.21 -13.76 6.40
C GLN A 76 -16.92 -14.37 6.93
N ARG A 77 -15.84 -14.26 6.15
CA ARG A 77 -14.51 -14.64 6.60
C ARG A 77 -13.87 -13.48 7.35
N ILE A 78 -13.43 -13.73 8.58
CA ILE A 78 -12.87 -12.70 9.47
C ILE A 78 -11.53 -13.20 10.03
N GLU A 79 -10.57 -12.28 10.17
CA GLU A 79 -9.27 -12.58 10.77
C GLU A 79 -9.33 -12.53 12.31
N CYS A 80 -8.86 -13.60 12.95
CA CYS A 80 -8.69 -13.70 14.39
C CYS A 80 -7.24 -13.35 14.78
N LEU A 81 -7.00 -12.09 15.17
CA LEU A 81 -5.67 -11.57 15.51
C LEU A 81 -4.92 -12.36 16.62
N SER A 82 -5.67 -12.99 17.53
CA SER A 82 -5.13 -13.78 18.64
C SER A 82 -5.28 -15.29 18.45
N GLY A 83 -5.68 -15.69 17.24
CA GLY A 83 -5.89 -17.07 16.85
C GLY A 83 -7.36 -17.48 16.81
N CYS A 84 -7.70 -18.54 16.08
CA CYS A 84 -9.03 -19.15 16.05
C CYS A 84 -8.98 -20.56 16.62
N GLN A 85 -9.90 -20.88 17.52
CA GLN A 85 -10.05 -22.21 18.12
C GLN A 85 -11.52 -22.57 18.30
N ASP A 86 -11.89 -23.79 17.93
CA ASP A 86 -13.22 -24.37 18.15
C ASP A 86 -14.39 -23.55 17.58
N GLY A 87 -14.17 -22.89 16.43
CA GLY A 87 -15.20 -22.07 15.78
C GLY A 87 -15.42 -20.72 16.48
N ALA A 88 -14.40 -20.19 17.15
CA ALA A 88 -14.39 -18.84 17.69
C ALA A 88 -12.96 -18.27 17.68
N CYS A 89 -12.83 -16.97 17.50
CA CYS A 89 -11.59 -16.25 17.77
C CYS A 89 -11.24 -16.33 19.26
N ILE A 90 -9.96 -16.58 19.53
CA ILE A 90 -9.36 -16.55 20.85
C ILE A 90 -9.31 -15.08 21.30
N GLY A 91 -10.14 -14.70 22.26
CA GLY A 91 -10.25 -13.34 22.80
C GLY A 91 -11.35 -13.29 23.86
N GLU A 92 -11.30 -12.31 24.76
CA GLU A 92 -12.32 -12.21 25.82
C GLU A 92 -13.67 -11.72 25.27
N ILE A 93 -14.74 -12.48 25.55
CA ILE A 93 -16.13 -12.09 25.31
C ILE A 93 -16.46 -10.92 26.25
N MET A 94 -16.44 -9.68 25.75
CA MET A 94 -16.86 -8.52 26.55
C MET A 94 -18.38 -8.42 26.56
N GLN A 95 -19.03 -8.85 27.64
CA GLN A 95 -20.47 -8.63 27.84
C GLN A 95 -20.78 -7.13 28.04
N PRO A 96 -21.97 -6.64 27.64
CA PRO A 96 -22.34 -5.25 27.85
C PRO A 96 -22.44 -4.92 29.35
N LEU A 97 -21.57 -4.04 29.82
CA LEU A 97 -21.60 -3.56 31.21
C LEU A 97 -22.94 -2.86 31.49
N SER A 98 -23.61 -3.25 32.58
CA SER A 98 -24.86 -2.64 33.04
C SER A 98 -24.70 -2.08 34.46
N CYS A 99 -25.21 -0.87 34.73
CA CYS A 99 -25.24 -0.33 36.09
C CYS A 99 -26.38 -1.02 36.86
N VAL A 100 -26.09 -1.60 38.04
CA VAL A 100 -27.07 -2.33 38.86
C VAL A 100 -27.03 -1.88 40.33
N SER A 101 -28.15 -2.04 41.04
CA SER A 101 -28.22 -1.86 42.51
C SER A 101 -27.95 -3.18 43.24
N TYR A 102 -27.03 -3.15 44.20
CA TYR A 102 -26.53 -4.32 44.94
C TYR A 102 -26.65 -4.11 46.45
N ASP A 103 -27.04 -5.17 47.17
CA ASP A 103 -27.06 -5.22 48.64
C ASP A 103 -25.76 -5.82 49.19
N GLU A 104 -24.95 -5.01 49.86
CA GLU A 104 -23.69 -5.45 50.45
C GLU A 104 -23.84 -6.46 51.60
N ILE A 105 -25.00 -6.49 52.26
CA ILE A 105 -25.25 -7.37 53.41
C ILE A 105 -25.64 -8.76 52.94
N THR A 106 -26.48 -8.86 51.92
CA THR A 106 -27.03 -10.14 51.43
C THR A 106 -26.32 -10.68 50.20
N GLY A 107 -25.52 -9.85 49.53
CA GLY A 107 -24.81 -10.21 48.31
C GLY A 107 -25.70 -10.43 47.10
N SER A 108 -26.85 -9.73 47.04
CA SER A 108 -27.89 -9.97 46.04
C SER A 108 -28.30 -8.70 45.28
N LEU A 109 -28.76 -8.90 44.04
CA LEU A 109 -29.35 -7.84 43.21
C LEU A 109 -30.69 -7.38 43.79
N LEU A 110 -30.83 -6.07 44.02
CA LEU A 110 -32.08 -5.46 44.48
C LEU A 110 -32.85 -4.89 43.29
N ASN A 111 -34.18 -5.05 43.32
CA ASN A 111 -35.07 -4.44 42.32
C ASN A 111 -35.13 -2.90 42.51
N CYS A 112 -35.17 -2.14 41.43
CA CYS A 112 -35.07 -0.66 41.41
C CYS A 112 -36.13 0.09 42.24
N ASP A 113 -37.16 -0.59 42.75
CA ASP A 113 -38.20 0.00 43.60
C ASP A 113 -37.70 0.38 45.02
N VAL A 114 -36.48 -0.02 45.41
CA VAL A 114 -35.92 0.18 46.77
C VAL A 114 -34.80 1.23 46.82
N CYS A 115 -34.01 1.39 45.76
CA CYS A 115 -32.96 2.41 45.63
C CYS A 115 -33.20 3.21 44.33
N ASP A 116 -33.41 4.53 44.44
CA ASP A 116 -33.63 5.41 43.28
C ASP A 116 -32.29 5.96 42.78
N CYS A 117 -31.67 5.29 41.80
CA CYS A 117 -30.39 5.71 41.22
C CYS A 117 -30.63 6.73 40.11
N LYS A 118 -30.25 8.00 40.34
CA LYS A 118 -30.26 9.02 39.27
C LYS A 118 -28.93 9.02 38.54
N PHE A 119 -28.97 8.69 37.26
CA PHE A 119 -27.81 8.73 36.37
C PHE A 119 -27.75 10.06 35.62
N SER A 120 -26.57 10.66 35.51
CA SER A 120 -26.30 11.79 34.61
C SER A 120 -25.20 11.43 33.63
N ILE A 121 -25.53 11.35 32.34
CA ILE A 121 -24.57 11.07 31.27
C ILE A 121 -24.04 12.42 30.75
N HIS A 122 -22.73 12.68 30.89
CA HIS A 122 -22.07 13.83 30.27
C HIS A 122 -21.28 13.39 29.05
N GLN A 123 -21.70 13.81 27.85
CA GLN A 123 -20.91 13.65 26.63
C GLN A 123 -19.86 14.77 26.56
N TYR A 124 -18.57 14.42 26.60
CA TYR A 124 -17.55 15.19 25.89
C TYR A 124 -17.02 14.33 24.74
N SER A 125 -16.44 14.98 23.73
CA SER A 125 -15.77 14.36 22.60
C SER A 125 -14.84 13.21 23.05
N GLY A 126 -15.29 11.97 22.89
CA GLY A 126 -14.64 10.76 23.40
C GLY A 126 -15.61 9.91 24.21
N SER A 127 -15.92 8.72 23.69
CA SER A 127 -17.05 7.87 24.11
C SER A 127 -16.87 7.21 25.48
N TYR A 128 -17.43 7.78 26.55
CA TYR A 128 -17.47 7.17 27.88
C TYR A 128 -18.86 7.26 28.54
N ASP A 129 -19.28 6.18 29.21
CA ASP A 129 -20.38 6.18 30.17
C ASP A 129 -19.79 6.14 31.59
N VAL A 130 -20.14 7.11 32.42
CA VAL A 130 -19.76 7.14 33.85
C VAL A 130 -21.01 6.86 34.67
N CYS A 131 -21.09 5.70 35.35
CA CYS A 131 -22.14 5.47 36.36
C CYS A 131 -21.82 6.36 37.58
N ASN A 132 -22.34 7.59 37.62
CA ASN A 132 -22.41 8.40 38.84
C ASN A 132 -23.86 8.39 39.32
N GLY A 133 -24.11 7.79 40.48
CA GLY A 133 -25.42 7.78 41.12
C GLY A 133 -25.28 8.05 42.62
N ASP A 134 -26.08 8.98 43.12
CA ASP A 134 -26.33 9.12 44.56
C ASP A 134 -27.43 8.10 44.94
N CYS A 135 -27.08 7.06 45.69
CA CYS A 135 -28.06 6.10 46.19
C CYS A 135 -28.67 6.61 47.51
N THR A 136 -29.95 6.96 47.52
CA THR A 136 -30.68 7.19 48.79
C THR A 136 -31.57 6.00 49.12
N ALA A 137 -31.21 5.25 50.15
CA ALA A 137 -32.01 4.14 50.65
C ALA A 137 -33.25 4.64 51.40
N THR A 138 -34.41 4.03 51.15
CA THR A 138 -35.66 4.42 51.80
C THR A 138 -35.89 3.73 53.15
N ASN A 139 -35.13 2.69 53.52
CA ASN A 139 -35.39 1.87 54.71
C ASN A 139 -34.12 1.31 55.42
N ASN A 140 -33.18 2.17 55.85
CA ASN A 140 -31.99 1.76 56.65
C ASN A 140 -31.07 0.69 56.02
N THR A 141 -31.20 0.42 54.72
CA THR A 141 -30.30 -0.43 53.94
C THR A 141 -29.15 0.40 53.38
N ASN A 142 -27.92 -0.12 53.39
CA ASN A 142 -26.80 0.51 52.68
C ASN A 142 -26.88 0.12 51.19
N CYS A 143 -27.21 1.07 50.30
CA CYS A 143 -27.17 0.85 48.86
C CYS A 143 -25.85 1.40 48.29
N THR A 144 -25.17 0.65 47.42
CA THR A 144 -24.04 1.15 46.61
C THR A 144 -24.26 0.86 45.11
N CYS A 145 -23.68 1.70 44.25
CA CYS A 145 -23.67 1.45 42.80
C CYS A 145 -22.56 0.46 42.47
N ALA A 146 -22.87 -0.58 41.69
CA ALA A 146 -21.90 -1.55 41.19
C ALA A 146 -21.99 -1.67 39.67
N ILE A 147 -20.87 -2.07 39.07
CA ILE A 147 -20.79 -2.46 37.66
C ILE A 147 -20.84 -3.99 37.60
N PHE A 148 -21.72 -4.53 36.77
CA PHE A 148 -21.74 -5.96 36.46
C PHE A 148 -21.08 -6.20 35.10
N ASP A 149 -20.02 -7.01 35.07
CA ASP A 149 -19.23 -7.34 33.88
C ASP A 149 -19.62 -8.69 33.22
N GLY A 150 -20.65 -9.35 33.77
CA GLY A 150 -21.11 -10.67 33.33
C GLY A 150 -20.73 -11.80 34.28
N GLU A 151 -19.69 -11.63 35.11
CA GLU A 151 -19.22 -12.66 36.04
C GLU A 151 -19.14 -12.17 37.49
N ASN A 152 -18.79 -10.90 37.71
CA ASN A 152 -18.56 -10.32 39.03
C ASN A 152 -19.24 -8.95 39.19
N TYR A 153 -19.50 -8.58 40.45
CA TYR A 153 -19.94 -7.24 40.82
C TYR A 153 -18.72 -6.44 41.31
N LEU A 154 -18.35 -5.41 40.57
CA LEU A 154 -17.22 -4.56 40.92
C LEU A 154 -17.73 -3.31 41.67
N PRO A 155 -17.29 -3.08 42.93
CA PRO A 155 -17.67 -1.90 43.69
C PRO A 155 -17.06 -0.65 43.05
N VAL A 156 -17.85 0.41 42.86
CA VAL A 156 -17.39 1.69 42.29
C VAL A 156 -16.66 2.50 43.38
N GLU A 157 -15.52 2.00 43.86
CA GLU A 157 -14.69 2.74 44.81
C GLU A 157 -13.62 3.54 44.06
N ARG A 158 -14.04 4.71 43.54
CA ARG A 158 -13.16 5.82 43.13
C ARG A 158 -11.91 5.44 42.30
N GLN A 159 -12.07 4.54 41.33
CA GLN A 159 -11.06 4.29 40.30
C GLN A 159 -11.65 4.61 38.93
N TYR A 160 -10.89 5.36 38.13
CA TYR A 160 -11.23 5.66 36.74
C TYR A 160 -11.26 4.34 35.97
N VAL A 161 -12.47 3.85 35.68
CA VAL A 161 -12.64 2.69 34.81
C VAL A 161 -12.39 3.16 33.38
N THR A 162 -11.17 2.97 32.88
CA THR A 162 -10.91 3.02 31.44
C THR A 162 -11.58 1.82 30.79
N LYS A 163 -12.82 1.98 30.32
CA LYS A 163 -13.49 1.01 29.46
C LYS A 163 -12.71 0.94 28.14
N TYR A 164 -12.09 -0.20 27.86
CA TYR A 164 -11.66 -0.52 26.50
C TYR A 164 -12.93 -0.72 25.66
N VAL A 165 -13.22 0.25 24.81
CA VAL A 165 -14.23 0.12 23.77
C VAL A 165 -13.63 -0.86 22.75
N ALA A 166 -14.25 -2.03 22.56
CA ALA A 166 -13.93 -2.86 21.42
C ALA A 166 -14.06 -1.97 20.18
N PRO A 167 -12.97 -1.72 19.40
CA PRO A 167 -13.07 -0.89 18.23
C PRO A 167 -14.15 -1.50 17.34
N LYS A 168 -15.10 -0.68 16.91
CA LYS A 168 -16.03 -1.03 15.83
C LYS A 168 -15.20 -1.72 14.76
N SER A 169 -15.49 -2.98 14.43
CA SER A 169 -14.77 -3.69 13.38
C SER A 169 -14.84 -2.82 12.12
N PRO A 170 -13.69 -2.35 11.61
CA PRO A 170 -13.71 -1.47 10.46
C PRO A 170 -14.22 -2.27 9.26
N ARG A 171 -15.11 -1.66 8.49
CA ARG A 171 -15.67 -2.24 7.26
C ARG A 171 -14.64 -2.32 6.14
N CYS A 172 -13.53 -1.60 6.32
CA CYS A 172 -12.42 -1.54 5.41
C CYS A 172 -11.13 -1.49 6.21
N LEU A 173 -10.19 -2.37 5.87
CA LEU A 173 -8.84 -2.38 6.41
C LEU A 173 -7.87 -1.92 5.32
N ASP A 174 -7.00 -1.01 5.70
CA ASP A 174 -5.99 -0.42 4.83
C ASP A 174 -4.60 -0.65 5.42
N SER A 175 -3.70 -1.32 4.70
CA SER A 175 -2.41 -1.72 5.26
C SER A 175 -1.43 -0.56 5.44
N ASP A 176 -1.58 0.53 4.71
CA ASP A 176 -0.67 1.67 4.71
C ASP A 176 -1.27 2.96 5.27
N GLY A 177 -2.53 2.89 5.73
CA GLY A 177 -3.16 3.90 6.56
C GLY A 177 -3.93 4.98 5.80
N GLY A 178 -4.62 4.63 4.71
CA GLY A 178 -5.48 5.54 3.96
C GLY A 178 -4.82 5.89 2.63
N LYS A 179 -4.81 7.17 2.28
CA LYS A 179 -4.11 7.64 1.07
C LYS A 179 -2.61 7.77 1.35
N ASN A 180 -1.83 6.75 1.02
CA ASN A 180 -0.40 6.71 1.20
C ASN A 180 0.35 6.28 -0.08
N TYR A 181 0.56 7.26 -0.95
CA TYR A 181 1.20 7.06 -2.26
C TYR A 181 2.64 6.55 -2.23
N TYR A 182 3.31 6.43 -1.08
CA TYR A 182 4.72 6.03 -0.98
C TYR A 182 4.91 4.75 -0.15
N GLY A 183 3.82 4.23 0.43
CA GLY A 183 3.74 2.91 1.03
C GLY A 183 3.03 1.96 0.07
N ASN A 184 3.25 0.66 0.22
CA ASN A 184 2.53 -0.35 -0.54
C ASN A 184 1.23 -0.67 0.20
N GLY A 185 0.09 -0.31 -0.40
CA GLY A 185 -1.23 -0.50 0.15
C GLY A 185 -1.95 -1.75 -0.36
N ILE A 186 -2.58 -2.44 0.59
CA ILE A 186 -3.59 -3.46 0.35
C ILE A 186 -4.83 -3.06 1.14
N VAL A 187 -5.94 -2.93 0.43
CA VAL A 187 -7.26 -2.68 0.98
C VAL A 187 -8.08 -3.95 0.99
N SER A 188 -8.62 -4.29 2.15
CA SER A 188 -9.57 -5.39 2.34
C SER A 188 -10.85 -4.83 2.96
N GLY A 189 -11.92 -4.74 2.17
CA GLY A 189 -13.13 -4.05 2.64
C GLY A 189 -14.31 -4.08 1.69
N ILE A 190 -15.43 -3.55 2.16
CA ILE A 190 -16.65 -3.42 1.35
C ILE A 190 -16.60 -2.09 0.59
N ASP A 191 -16.86 -2.11 -0.71
CA ASP A 191 -16.98 -0.90 -1.54
C ASP A 191 -18.36 -0.22 -1.38
N HIS A 192 -18.56 0.96 -1.95
CA HIS A 192 -19.86 1.66 -1.88
C HIS A 192 -21.04 0.91 -2.52
N THR A 193 -20.78 -0.14 -3.30
CA THR A 193 -21.83 -1.00 -3.89
C THR A 193 -22.23 -2.15 -2.97
N GLY A 194 -21.56 -2.31 -1.83
CA GLY A 194 -21.79 -3.40 -0.89
C GLY A 194 -21.02 -4.66 -1.24
N VAL A 195 -20.05 -4.60 -2.15
CA VAL A 195 -19.25 -5.76 -2.58
C VAL A 195 -17.93 -5.77 -1.82
N PHE A 196 -17.57 -6.91 -1.25
CA PHE A 196 -16.27 -7.11 -0.63
C PHE A 196 -15.15 -7.20 -1.69
N ARG A 197 -14.05 -6.51 -1.46
CA ARG A 197 -12.90 -6.41 -2.37
C ARG A 197 -11.60 -6.59 -1.59
N GLU A 198 -10.63 -7.21 -2.26
CA GLU A 198 -9.22 -7.16 -1.91
C GLU A 198 -8.49 -6.47 -3.06
N LEU A 199 -7.95 -5.29 -2.80
CA LEU A 199 -7.36 -4.40 -3.81
C LEU A 199 -5.94 -4.04 -3.38
N SER A 200 -5.01 -4.05 -4.31
CA SER A 200 -3.63 -3.63 -4.07
C SER A 200 -3.28 -2.47 -4.96
N ASP A 201 -2.46 -1.55 -4.47
CA ASP A 201 -1.98 -0.42 -5.28
C ASP A 201 -1.18 -0.90 -6.49
N TYR A 202 -1.30 -0.16 -7.58
CA TYR A 202 -0.57 -0.48 -8.80
C TYR A 202 -0.29 0.76 -9.64
N CYS A 203 0.80 0.71 -10.39
CA CYS A 203 1.11 1.75 -11.36
C CYS A 203 0.26 1.56 -12.61
N PHE A 204 -0.70 2.45 -12.83
CA PHE A 204 -1.52 2.48 -14.04
C PHE A 204 -0.67 2.78 -15.28
N ASP A 205 0.30 3.69 -15.13
CA ASP A 205 1.35 3.97 -16.11
C ASP A 205 2.66 4.38 -15.41
N LYS A 206 3.68 4.78 -16.17
CA LYS A 206 5.00 5.16 -15.64
C LYS A 206 4.98 6.28 -14.59
N ASN A 207 3.94 7.12 -14.58
CA ASN A 207 3.82 8.28 -13.72
C ASN A 207 2.52 8.31 -12.90
N THR A 208 1.59 7.40 -13.11
CA THR A 208 0.30 7.40 -12.44
C THR A 208 0.16 6.18 -11.54
N LEU A 209 0.02 6.42 -10.24
CA LEU A 209 -0.35 5.44 -9.24
C LEU A 209 -1.88 5.36 -9.16
N HIS A 210 -2.41 4.14 -9.26
CA HIS A 210 -3.79 3.84 -8.91
C HIS A 210 -3.80 3.33 -7.48
N GLU A 211 -4.15 4.25 -6.58
CA GLU A 211 -4.19 4.08 -5.13
C GLU A 211 -5.53 3.48 -4.70
N HIS A 212 -5.51 2.46 -3.86
CA HIS A 212 -6.68 1.98 -3.14
C HIS A 212 -6.56 2.38 -1.69
N TYR A 213 -7.66 2.87 -1.12
CA TYR A 213 -7.66 3.28 0.27
C TYR A 213 -9.02 3.06 0.94
N CYS A 214 -9.04 3.04 2.27
CA CYS A 214 -10.27 3.14 3.04
C CYS A 214 -10.70 4.61 3.20
N ASP A 215 -11.91 4.93 2.74
CA ASP A 215 -12.42 6.29 2.77
C ASP A 215 -12.91 6.73 4.16
N THR A 216 -13.34 7.99 4.29
CA THR A 216 -13.81 8.56 5.58
C THR A 216 -15.08 7.90 6.12
N LEU A 217 -15.81 7.14 5.30
CA LEU A 217 -17.00 6.39 5.66
C LEU A 217 -16.72 4.89 5.87
N ASP A 218 -15.44 4.51 5.85
CA ASP A 218 -14.95 3.14 6.07
C ASP A 218 -15.30 2.19 4.91
N TYR A 219 -15.36 2.71 3.68
CA TYR A 219 -15.55 1.91 2.45
C TYR A 219 -14.26 1.84 1.64
N ALA A 220 -14.03 0.70 0.99
CA ALA A 220 -12.94 0.53 0.02
C ALA A 220 -13.20 1.46 -1.17
N ASN A 221 -12.19 2.26 -1.51
CA ASN A 221 -12.26 3.27 -2.56
C ASN A 221 -10.92 3.36 -3.31
N GLU A 222 -10.90 4.12 -4.39
CA GLU A 222 -9.73 4.24 -5.26
C GLU A 222 -9.55 5.66 -5.83
N GLU A 223 -8.31 6.01 -6.15
CA GLU A 223 -7.99 7.22 -6.92
C GLU A 223 -6.75 7.07 -7.81
N ASN A 224 -6.64 7.97 -8.79
CA ASN A 224 -5.42 8.10 -9.59
C ASN A 224 -4.60 9.29 -9.07
N TYR A 225 -3.35 9.03 -8.72
CA TYR A 225 -2.38 10.02 -8.27
C TYR A 225 -1.18 10.10 -9.20
N VAL A 226 -0.81 11.31 -9.63
CA VAL A 226 0.36 11.51 -10.50
C VAL A 226 1.61 11.61 -9.63
N CYS A 227 2.44 10.58 -9.68
CA CYS A 227 3.71 10.53 -8.98
C CYS A 227 4.70 11.54 -9.57
N PRO A 228 5.25 12.47 -8.77
CA PRO A 228 6.17 13.50 -9.25
C PRO A 228 7.44 12.96 -9.92
N ARG A 229 7.88 11.76 -9.52
CA ARG A 229 9.10 11.09 -9.96
C ARG A 229 8.82 9.70 -10.52
N GLY A 230 7.63 9.47 -11.05
CA GLY A 230 7.27 8.16 -11.57
C GLY A 230 6.76 7.18 -10.51
N CYS A 231 6.16 6.11 -11.00
CA CYS A 231 5.55 5.05 -10.22
C CYS A 231 6.24 3.73 -10.53
N ALA A 232 6.59 2.97 -9.49
CA ALA A 232 7.04 1.60 -9.64
C ALA A 232 6.49 0.74 -8.50
N PHE A 233 6.14 -0.51 -8.81
CA PHE A 233 5.68 -1.51 -7.82
C PHE A 233 4.50 -1.07 -6.96
N GLY A 234 3.59 -0.26 -7.53
CA GLY A 234 2.41 0.20 -6.81
C GLY A 234 2.70 1.31 -5.81
N VAL A 235 3.82 2.03 -5.93
CA VAL A 235 4.11 3.21 -5.11
C VAL A 235 4.79 4.31 -5.92
N CYS A 236 4.68 5.55 -5.46
CA CYS A 236 5.46 6.67 -5.98
C CYS A 236 6.91 6.61 -5.52
N LEU A 237 7.81 7.01 -6.41
CA LEU A 237 9.23 7.01 -6.15
C LEU A 237 9.63 8.23 -5.28
N PRO A 238 10.40 8.04 -4.18
CA PRO A 238 10.77 9.12 -3.25
C PRO A 238 11.87 10.03 -3.83
N GLU A 239 12.04 11.22 -3.22
CA GLU A 239 13.22 12.06 -3.46
C GLU A 239 14.33 11.83 -2.40
N PRO A 240 15.62 11.87 -2.79
CA PRO A 240 16.12 12.07 -4.14
C PRO A 240 16.13 10.79 -5.00
N SER A 241 16.10 10.99 -6.32
CA SER A 241 16.46 10.00 -7.35
C SER A 241 17.86 9.43 -7.10
N CYS A 242 18.28 8.41 -7.86
CA CYS A 242 19.65 7.92 -7.77
C CYS A 242 20.66 9.05 -8.01
N ILE A 243 21.67 9.16 -7.14
CA ILE A 243 22.77 10.13 -7.24
C ILE A 243 24.07 9.34 -7.21
N ASP A 244 24.90 9.60 -8.20
CA ASP A 244 26.22 9.00 -8.40
C ASP A 244 27.25 10.14 -8.42
N SER A 245 28.28 10.05 -7.57
CA SER A 245 29.21 11.16 -7.30
C SER A 245 30.26 11.39 -8.39
N ASP A 246 30.44 10.42 -9.27
CA ASP A 246 31.51 10.28 -10.25
C ASP A 246 30.96 10.07 -11.67
N SER A 247 29.63 10.22 -11.80
CA SER A 247 28.84 10.37 -13.02
C SER A 247 28.66 9.07 -13.80
N GLY A 248 28.37 7.98 -13.11
CA GLY A 248 28.09 6.67 -13.68
C GLY A 248 29.34 5.78 -13.64
N LEU A 249 29.54 4.98 -14.68
CA LEU A 249 30.69 4.07 -14.78
C LEU A 249 32.03 4.87 -14.90
N ASN A 250 32.74 5.08 -13.79
CA ASN A 250 33.99 5.81 -13.69
C ASN A 250 35.04 5.11 -12.79
N TYR A 251 35.69 4.11 -13.37
CA TYR A 251 36.74 3.30 -12.74
C TYR A 251 38.01 4.05 -12.28
N SER A 252 38.15 5.35 -12.58
CA SER A 252 39.32 6.16 -12.24
C SER A 252 39.10 7.11 -11.06
N ILE A 253 37.86 7.32 -10.65
CA ILE A 253 37.48 8.21 -9.55
C ILE A 253 36.68 7.38 -8.58
N LYS A 254 37.04 7.40 -7.30
CA LYS A 254 36.23 6.69 -6.31
C LYS A 254 34.87 7.36 -6.16
N GLY A 255 33.83 6.60 -6.45
CA GLY A 255 32.44 6.96 -6.37
C GLY A 255 31.70 6.58 -5.10
N ILE A 256 30.62 7.32 -4.86
CA ILE A 256 29.57 7.03 -3.89
C ILE A 256 28.23 7.20 -4.63
N THR A 257 27.43 6.15 -4.60
CA THR A 257 26.14 6.11 -5.27
C THR A 257 25.03 5.85 -4.25
N THR A 258 24.04 6.74 -4.22
CA THR A 258 22.90 6.69 -3.28
C THR A 258 21.61 6.55 -4.06
N GLY A 259 20.78 5.59 -3.70
CA GLY A 259 19.50 5.33 -4.37
C GLY A 259 18.82 4.10 -3.80
N ILE A 260 17.87 3.53 -4.53
CA ILE A 260 17.03 2.44 -4.05
C ILE A 260 17.64 1.09 -4.49
N ASP A 261 17.61 0.10 -3.60
CA ASP A 261 17.92 -1.28 -3.98
C ASP A 261 16.72 -1.89 -4.71
N ILE A 262 16.72 -1.89 -6.03
CA ILE A 262 15.63 -2.45 -6.84
C ILE A 262 15.57 -3.98 -6.82
N GLU A 263 16.62 -4.66 -6.32
CA GLU A 263 16.61 -6.11 -6.16
C GLU A 263 16.00 -6.55 -4.82
N LYS A 264 15.85 -5.61 -3.88
CA LYS A 264 15.20 -5.84 -2.59
C LYS A 264 13.74 -5.38 -2.67
N TYR A 265 12.83 -6.22 -2.18
CA TYR A 265 11.44 -5.79 -1.98
C TYR A 265 11.39 -4.61 -0.99
N PRO A 266 10.41 -3.70 -1.11
CA PRO A 266 10.17 -2.69 -0.09
C PRO A 266 10.02 -3.36 1.28
N GLU A 267 10.37 -2.62 2.34
CA GLU A 267 10.25 -3.12 3.72
C GLU A 267 8.78 -3.49 4.00
N PRO A 268 8.48 -4.32 5.03
CA PRO A 268 7.11 -4.78 5.30
C PRO A 268 6.08 -3.67 5.52
N ASP A 269 6.52 -2.44 5.79
CA ASP A 269 5.70 -1.23 5.90
C ASP A 269 5.52 -0.49 4.56
N GLY A 270 5.97 -1.08 3.45
CA GLY A 270 5.88 -0.53 2.11
C GLY A 270 6.93 0.52 1.77
N THR A 271 7.84 0.85 2.69
CA THR A 271 8.83 1.90 2.46
C THR A 271 10.07 1.40 1.71
N TRP A 272 10.57 2.22 0.78
CA TRP A 272 11.87 1.99 0.15
C TRP A 272 12.99 2.50 1.05
N GLN A 273 13.96 1.64 1.35
CA GLN A 273 15.21 2.08 1.97
C GLN A 273 16.16 2.64 0.91
N LEU A 274 16.57 3.88 1.11
CA LEU A 274 17.74 4.44 0.43
C LEU A 274 18.99 3.72 0.94
N ILE A 275 19.72 3.12 0.02
CA ILE A 275 21.02 2.51 0.28
C ILE A 275 22.13 3.35 -0.35
N GLN A 276 23.34 3.16 0.17
CA GLN A 276 24.53 3.80 -0.33
C GLN A 276 25.55 2.72 -0.70
N GLY A 277 25.94 2.72 -1.96
CA GLY A 277 27.07 1.99 -2.50
C GLY A 277 28.30 2.90 -2.56
N GLU A 278 29.47 2.33 -2.32
CA GLU A 278 30.75 3.03 -2.47
C GLU A 278 31.70 2.13 -3.24
N ASP A 279 32.41 2.71 -4.21
CA ASP A 279 33.34 1.96 -5.04
C ASP A 279 34.41 1.31 -4.19
N SER A 280 34.62 0.03 -4.47
CA SER A 280 35.43 -0.81 -3.59
C SER A 280 36.18 -1.87 -4.37
N CYS A 281 37.35 -2.24 -3.86
CA CYS A 281 38.20 -3.23 -4.50
C CYS A 281 38.05 -4.59 -3.82
N GLU A 282 37.71 -5.60 -4.60
CA GLU A 282 37.85 -7.01 -4.26
C GLU A 282 39.02 -7.61 -5.05
N LYS A 283 40.21 -7.60 -4.44
CA LYS A 283 41.49 -7.97 -5.08
C LYS A 283 41.81 -7.07 -6.27
N ASP A 284 41.66 -7.58 -7.48
CA ASP A 284 41.90 -6.93 -8.77
C ASP A 284 40.59 -6.65 -9.52
N THR A 285 39.46 -6.79 -8.84
CA THR A 285 38.13 -6.41 -9.33
C THR A 285 37.65 -5.17 -8.57
N LEU A 286 37.22 -4.15 -9.30
CA LEU A 286 36.47 -3.00 -8.78
C LEU A 286 34.99 -3.36 -8.74
N ILE A 287 34.34 -3.15 -7.62
CA ILE A 287 32.88 -3.12 -7.51
C ILE A 287 32.49 -1.66 -7.68
N GLU A 288 32.01 -1.34 -8.87
CA GLU A 288 31.57 0.00 -9.26
C GLU A 288 30.10 0.18 -8.94
N TRP A 289 29.75 1.13 -8.10
CA TRP A 289 28.35 1.41 -7.79
C TRP A 289 27.82 2.50 -8.70
N VAL A 290 26.84 2.16 -9.53
CA VAL A 290 26.24 3.10 -10.49
C VAL A 290 24.73 3.18 -10.37
N CYS A 291 24.17 4.26 -10.88
CA CYS A 291 22.74 4.33 -11.17
C CYS A 291 22.40 3.40 -12.34
N LYS A 292 21.54 2.40 -12.11
CA LYS A 292 21.05 1.48 -13.15
C LYS A 292 19.90 2.09 -13.95
N ASP A 293 19.13 2.96 -13.31
CA ASP A 293 18.02 3.76 -13.87
C ASP A 293 17.97 5.08 -13.07
N ASP A 294 16.95 5.91 -13.30
CA ASP A 294 16.71 7.16 -12.53
C ASP A 294 16.67 6.96 -11.00
N TYR A 295 16.51 5.72 -10.49
CA TYR A 295 16.22 5.45 -9.08
C TYR A 295 17.03 4.32 -8.45
N GLY A 296 17.37 3.28 -9.22
CA GLY A 296 18.04 2.09 -8.72
C GLY A 296 19.56 2.22 -8.68
N ILE A 297 20.20 1.69 -7.65
CA ILE A 297 21.66 1.54 -7.61
C ILE A 297 22.05 0.08 -7.86
N MET A 298 23.21 -0.14 -8.47
CA MET A 298 23.75 -1.47 -8.74
C MET A 298 25.27 -1.47 -8.63
N GLY A 299 25.82 -2.50 -7.98
CA GLY A 299 27.26 -2.79 -7.99
C GLY A 299 27.64 -3.66 -9.20
N ILE A 300 28.47 -3.11 -10.09
CA ILE A 300 28.98 -3.78 -11.29
C ILE A 300 30.42 -4.24 -11.03
N PRO A 301 30.71 -5.55 -11.11
CA PRO A 301 32.07 -6.04 -10.96
C PRO A 301 32.88 -5.81 -12.25
N ILE A 302 33.94 -5.01 -12.15
CA ILE A 302 34.87 -4.66 -13.24
C ILE A 302 36.25 -5.21 -12.93
N LYS A 303 36.83 -5.99 -13.86
CA LYS A 303 38.19 -6.51 -13.69
C LYS A 303 39.22 -5.42 -14.07
N CYS A 304 40.06 -4.98 -13.13
CA CYS A 304 41.10 -3.99 -13.38
C CYS A 304 42.38 -4.63 -13.93
N LEU A 305 43.01 -4.00 -14.92
CA LEU A 305 44.17 -4.55 -15.63
C LEU A 305 45.44 -4.60 -14.76
N ASN A 306 45.77 -3.52 -14.03
CA ASN A 306 46.93 -3.49 -13.12
C ASN A 306 46.55 -3.54 -11.63
N GLY A 307 45.39 -4.13 -11.35
CA GLY A 307 44.85 -4.25 -10.00
C GLY A 307 43.95 -3.08 -9.61
N CYS A 308 43.37 -3.19 -8.41
CA CYS A 308 42.43 -2.21 -7.86
C CYS A 308 42.97 -1.75 -6.51
N GLU A 309 43.01 -0.45 -6.27
CA GLU A 309 43.37 0.11 -4.96
C GLU A 309 42.40 1.23 -4.57
N LYS A 310 41.91 1.22 -3.33
CA LYS A 310 41.05 2.28 -2.76
C LYS A 310 39.77 2.59 -3.54
N GLY A 311 39.19 1.60 -4.21
CA GLY A 311 37.95 1.78 -4.97
C GLY A 311 38.17 2.46 -6.31
N VAL A 312 39.36 2.30 -6.90
CA VAL A 312 39.65 2.69 -8.29
C VAL A 312 40.53 1.64 -8.94
N CYS A 313 40.40 1.48 -10.26
CA CYS A 313 41.35 0.68 -11.03
C CYS A 313 42.71 1.39 -11.12
N LEU A 314 43.77 0.61 -10.92
CA LEU A 314 45.14 1.05 -11.16
C LEU A 314 45.43 0.92 -12.65
N ASP A 315 45.23 1.98 -13.42
CA ASP A 315 45.74 2.05 -14.79
C ASP A 315 47.04 2.86 -14.81
N ILE A 316 48.18 2.17 -14.85
CA ILE A 316 49.48 2.76 -15.17
C ILE A 316 50.10 1.99 -16.34
N GLU A 317 49.69 2.36 -17.54
CA GLU A 317 50.62 2.76 -18.61
C GLU A 317 49.83 3.58 -19.66
N ILE A 318 49.97 4.90 -19.59
CA ILE A 318 49.67 5.77 -20.72
C ILE A 318 50.77 5.49 -21.76
N VAL A 319 50.53 4.53 -22.65
CA VAL A 319 51.19 4.58 -23.96
C VAL A 319 50.62 5.82 -24.63
N THR A 320 51.34 6.93 -24.47
CA THR A 320 51.12 8.15 -25.26
C THR A 320 51.34 7.77 -26.72
N GLY A 321 50.23 7.47 -27.39
CA GLY A 321 50.21 6.96 -28.74
C GLY A 321 48.92 7.34 -29.45
N GLY A 322 48.67 8.65 -29.56
CA GLY A 322 47.68 9.21 -30.48
C GLY A 322 46.31 9.49 -29.87
N GLU A 323 45.76 10.64 -30.24
CA GLU A 323 44.33 10.96 -30.13
C GLU A 323 43.53 9.80 -30.77
N GLU A 324 42.47 9.29 -30.10
CA GLU A 324 41.54 8.20 -30.55
C GLU A 324 41.62 6.82 -29.83
N ASN A 325 41.54 6.75 -28.49
CA ASN A 325 41.24 5.47 -27.80
C ASN A 325 39.82 5.48 -27.22
N ILE A 326 38.90 4.75 -27.86
CA ILE A 326 37.44 4.74 -27.60
C ILE A 326 36.94 3.32 -27.27
N TYR A 327 37.85 2.36 -27.13
CA TYR A 327 37.51 0.97 -26.78
C TYR A 327 38.49 0.44 -25.73
N THR A 328 37.96 -0.43 -24.86
CA THR A 328 38.75 -1.18 -23.88
C THR A 328 38.77 -2.66 -24.31
N GLU A 329 39.95 -3.23 -24.53
CA GLU A 329 40.12 -4.67 -24.79
C GLU A 329 40.03 -5.45 -23.47
N ILE A 330 39.17 -6.48 -23.40
CA ILE A 330 38.92 -7.29 -22.21
C ILE A 330 39.09 -8.78 -22.57
N LEU A 331 39.75 -9.55 -21.72
CA LEU A 331 39.81 -11.00 -21.87
C LEU A 331 38.52 -11.64 -21.34
N GLY A 332 37.68 -12.16 -22.25
CA GLY A 332 36.50 -12.93 -21.92
C GLY A 332 36.84 -14.26 -21.23
N ASN A 333 35.90 -14.79 -20.46
CA ASN A 333 36.05 -16.03 -19.69
C ASN A 333 36.29 -17.30 -20.56
N ASP A 334 36.12 -17.20 -21.88
CA ASP A 334 36.42 -18.24 -22.87
C ASP A 334 37.83 -18.09 -23.51
N GLY A 335 38.61 -17.11 -23.07
CA GLY A 335 39.93 -16.79 -23.62
C GLY A 335 39.90 -16.00 -24.93
N LYS A 336 38.76 -15.45 -25.35
CA LYS A 336 38.68 -14.51 -26.48
C LYS A 336 38.76 -13.06 -26.00
N MET A 337 39.29 -12.19 -26.85
CA MET A 337 39.16 -10.75 -26.62
C MET A 337 37.73 -10.32 -26.88
N ASP A 338 37.15 -9.71 -25.85
CA ASP A 338 35.92 -8.93 -25.86
C ASP A 338 36.29 -7.44 -25.86
N TYR A 339 35.43 -6.55 -26.34
CA TYR A 339 35.68 -5.11 -26.25
C TYR A 339 34.45 -4.38 -25.70
N ILE A 340 34.67 -3.44 -24.76
CA ILE A 340 33.63 -2.52 -24.32
C ILE A 340 33.78 -1.21 -25.10
N CYS A 341 32.67 -0.79 -25.71
CA CYS A 341 32.58 0.43 -26.48
C CYS A 341 32.03 1.57 -25.60
N SER A 342 32.89 2.54 -25.26
CA SER A 342 32.50 3.75 -24.51
C SER A 342 31.97 4.85 -25.44
N GLY A 343 31.10 4.45 -26.36
CA GLY A 343 30.66 5.24 -27.51
C GLY A 343 29.62 4.47 -28.32
N CYS A 344 29.40 4.85 -29.58
CA CYS A 344 28.42 4.18 -30.43
C CYS A 344 29.08 3.07 -31.23
N GLU A 345 28.49 1.89 -31.20
CA GLU A 345 28.99 0.73 -31.93
C GLU A 345 28.37 0.65 -33.33
N LEU A 346 29.21 0.52 -34.37
CA LEU A 346 28.76 0.29 -35.74
C LEU A 346 29.80 -0.52 -36.52
N ASP A 347 29.39 -1.62 -37.14
CA ASP A 347 30.26 -2.56 -37.88
C ASP A 347 31.43 -3.13 -37.03
N ASN A 348 31.17 -3.46 -35.77
CA ASN A 348 32.17 -3.87 -34.77
C ASN A 348 33.30 -2.85 -34.56
N LYS A 349 32.99 -1.56 -34.68
CA LYS A 349 33.89 -0.46 -34.36
C LYS A 349 33.21 0.49 -33.39
N CYS A 350 33.95 0.95 -32.40
CA CYS A 350 33.48 1.93 -31.46
C CYS A 350 33.82 3.34 -31.91
N TYR A 351 32.83 4.23 -31.85
CA TYR A 351 32.94 5.62 -32.28
C TYR A 351 32.65 6.57 -31.10
N PRO A 352 33.38 7.70 -30.97
CA PRO A 352 33.20 8.59 -29.84
C PRO A 352 31.88 9.36 -29.93
N PHE A 353 31.42 9.90 -28.79
CA PHE A 353 30.30 10.84 -28.76
C PHE A 353 30.46 11.97 -29.79
N GLY A 354 29.38 12.26 -30.52
CA GLY A 354 29.34 13.27 -31.58
C GLY A 354 30.00 12.84 -32.90
N TYR A 355 30.52 11.62 -33.01
CA TYR A 355 31.09 11.12 -34.26
C TYR A 355 30.01 10.97 -35.33
N ARG A 356 30.28 11.50 -36.53
CA ARG A 356 29.32 11.53 -37.65
C ARG A 356 29.66 10.46 -38.69
N LYS A 357 28.70 9.63 -39.06
CA LYS A 357 28.86 8.62 -40.11
C LYS A 357 27.54 8.38 -40.83
N SER A 358 27.56 8.42 -42.16
CA SER A 358 26.41 8.08 -43.01
C SER A 358 25.11 8.79 -42.63
N GLU A 359 25.14 10.13 -42.50
CA GLU A 359 24.00 10.96 -42.08
C GLU A 359 23.46 10.67 -40.68
N ASN A 360 24.21 9.94 -39.86
CA ASN A 360 23.95 9.76 -38.43
C ASN A 360 25.07 10.37 -37.58
N TYR A 361 24.81 10.55 -36.29
CA TYR A 361 25.79 10.94 -35.28
C TYR A 361 25.69 10.04 -34.05
N CYS A 362 26.79 9.88 -33.33
CA CYS A 362 26.81 9.16 -32.07
C CYS A 362 26.23 10.02 -30.94
N SER A 363 25.11 9.59 -30.35
CA SER A 363 24.42 10.30 -29.27
C SER A 363 25.04 10.04 -27.90
N ASP A 364 24.55 10.76 -26.90
CA ASP A 364 24.84 10.59 -25.47
C ASP A 364 24.33 9.25 -24.92
N ASN A 365 23.24 8.73 -25.48
CA ASN A 365 22.73 7.37 -25.19
C ASN A 365 23.49 6.24 -25.91
N TYR A 366 24.67 6.51 -26.49
CA TYR A 366 25.51 5.52 -27.18
C TYR A 366 24.86 4.87 -28.43
N GLU A 367 23.92 5.55 -29.07
CA GLU A 367 23.27 5.10 -30.31
C GLU A 367 23.59 6.02 -31.50
N PHE A 368 23.59 5.47 -32.71
CA PHE A 368 23.65 6.30 -33.93
C PHE A 368 22.26 6.83 -34.28
N LEU A 369 22.07 8.13 -34.12
CA LEU A 369 20.81 8.84 -34.45
C LEU A 369 20.94 9.60 -35.78
N GLU A 370 19.83 9.74 -36.51
CA GLU A 370 19.81 10.51 -37.75
C GLU A 370 20.11 11.98 -37.49
N GLN A 371 20.94 12.56 -38.35
CA GLN A 371 21.22 13.97 -38.30
C GLN A 371 20.00 14.81 -38.70
N LEU A 372 19.82 15.92 -38.00
CA LEU A 372 18.70 16.82 -38.13
C LEU A 372 18.77 17.67 -39.41
N ASP A 373 17.61 17.86 -40.03
CA ASP A 373 17.42 18.76 -41.17
C ASP A 373 17.47 20.24 -40.75
N LYS A 374 17.45 21.14 -41.73
CA LYS A 374 17.44 22.59 -41.49
C LYS A 374 16.23 23.01 -40.63
N GLU A 375 16.40 24.06 -39.83
CA GLU A 375 15.37 24.66 -38.97
C GLU A 375 14.86 23.73 -37.84
N MET A 376 15.49 22.55 -37.66
CA MET A 376 15.26 21.68 -36.51
C MET A 376 16.04 22.17 -35.29
N SER A 377 15.48 21.92 -34.10
CA SER A 377 16.13 22.24 -32.82
C SER A 377 17.35 21.34 -32.59
N CYS A 378 18.47 21.93 -32.19
CA CYS A 378 19.71 21.21 -31.91
C CYS A 378 20.42 21.78 -30.68
N GLU A 379 21.27 20.98 -30.06
CA GLU A 379 22.16 21.41 -28.97
C GLU A 379 23.62 21.49 -29.44
N ASN A 380 24.03 20.57 -30.31
CA ASN A 380 25.39 20.47 -30.81
C ASN A 380 25.47 20.51 -32.34
N ASN A 381 26.63 20.93 -32.83
CA ASN A 381 26.92 21.02 -34.26
C ASN A 381 26.78 19.69 -35.00
N PHE A 382 27.21 18.59 -34.37
CA PHE A 382 27.21 17.27 -35.01
C PHE A 382 25.81 16.69 -35.19
N GLU A 383 24.79 17.21 -34.51
CA GLU A 383 23.40 16.80 -34.68
C GLU A 383 22.88 17.25 -36.05
N CYS A 384 23.34 18.38 -36.58
CA CYS A 384 22.84 18.94 -37.83
C CYS A 384 23.51 18.33 -39.06
N LYS A 385 22.74 18.04 -40.14
CA LYS A 385 23.32 17.61 -41.44
C LYS A 385 24.37 18.59 -41.96
N SER A 386 24.19 19.89 -41.69
CA SER A 386 25.11 20.97 -42.03
C SER A 386 26.37 21.09 -41.16
N ASN A 387 26.45 20.33 -40.07
CA ASN A 387 27.44 20.49 -39.00
C ASN A 387 27.38 21.82 -38.23
N VAL A 388 26.27 22.57 -38.31
CA VAL A 388 26.19 23.91 -37.74
C VAL A 388 24.85 24.08 -37.03
N CYS A 389 24.94 24.11 -35.71
CA CYS A 389 23.89 24.48 -34.78
C CYS A 389 24.18 25.88 -34.27
N VAL A 390 23.28 26.84 -34.50
CA VAL A 390 23.45 28.22 -34.04
C VAL A 390 22.16 28.66 -33.38
N SER A 391 22.27 29.16 -32.15
CA SER A 391 21.11 29.61 -31.37
C SER A 391 20.02 28.55 -31.21
N GLY A 392 20.43 27.27 -31.09
CA GLY A 392 19.52 26.15 -30.90
C GLY A 392 18.88 25.62 -32.18
N GLU A 393 19.27 26.09 -33.37
CA GLU A 393 18.68 25.66 -34.64
C GLU A 393 19.73 25.23 -35.68
N CYS A 394 19.41 24.18 -36.44
CA CYS A 394 20.25 23.70 -37.53
C CYS A 394 20.17 24.61 -38.76
N ILE A 395 21.32 25.12 -39.20
CA ILE A 395 21.40 26.07 -40.32
C ILE A 395 21.79 25.35 -41.62
N SER A 396 21.16 25.67 -42.75
CA SER A 396 21.51 25.03 -44.04
C SER A 396 22.94 25.35 -44.51
N GLU A 397 23.64 24.35 -45.07
CA GLU A 397 24.98 24.51 -45.67
C GLU A 397 25.00 25.58 -46.78
N GLY A 398 23.89 25.72 -47.51
CA GLY A 398 23.71 26.73 -48.54
C GLY A 398 23.74 28.17 -48.01
N LEU A 399 23.22 28.42 -46.81
CA LEU A 399 23.28 29.74 -46.17
C LEU A 399 24.72 30.10 -45.82
N ILE A 400 25.46 29.15 -45.23
CA ILE A 400 26.87 29.34 -44.86
C ILE A 400 27.72 29.62 -46.09
N LYS A 401 27.55 28.84 -47.17
CA LYS A 401 28.23 29.08 -48.46
C LYS A 401 27.93 30.47 -49.02
N LYS A 402 26.68 30.95 -48.94
CA LYS A 402 26.31 32.31 -49.38
C LYS A 402 27.01 33.38 -48.54
N ILE A 403 27.05 33.22 -47.22
CA ILE A 403 27.73 34.15 -46.31
C ILE A 403 29.24 34.19 -46.61
N LEU A 404 29.90 33.02 -46.71
CA LEU A 404 31.33 32.94 -47.04
C LEU A 404 31.65 33.55 -48.41
N ASN A 405 30.81 33.32 -49.41
CA ASN A 405 30.98 33.93 -50.74
C ASN A 405 30.78 35.45 -50.73
N TRP A 406 29.84 35.95 -49.92
CA TRP A 406 29.65 37.38 -49.72
C TRP A 406 30.87 38.02 -49.04
N PHE A 407 31.41 37.40 -47.98
CA PHE A 407 32.65 37.87 -47.31
C PHE A 407 33.85 37.90 -48.27
N ARG A 408 34.03 36.87 -49.10
CA ARG A 408 35.07 36.82 -50.15
C ARG A 408 34.90 37.85 -51.27
N SER A 409 33.74 38.47 -51.38
CA SER A 409 33.50 39.53 -52.37
C SER A 409 33.79 40.93 -51.83
N ILE A 410 33.92 41.06 -50.51
CA ILE A 410 34.14 42.32 -49.80
C ILE A 410 35.60 42.49 -49.39
N PHE A 411 36.29 41.39 -49.10
CA PHE A 411 37.72 41.31 -48.81
C PHE A 411 38.41 40.50 -49.90
#